data_AF-A0A2S5E7L5-F1
#
_entry.id   AF-A0A2S5E7L5-F1
#
_cell.length_a   1.000
_cell.length_b   1.000
_cell.length_c   1.000
_cell.angle_alpha   90.00
_cell.angle_beta   90.00
_cell.angle_gamma   90.00
#
_symmetry.space_group_name_H-M   'P 1'
#
loop_
_entity.id
_entity.type
_entity.pdbx_description
1 polymer ?
#
loop_
_entity_poly.entity_id
_entity_poly.type
_entity_poly.pdbx_seq_one_letter_code
_entity_poly.pdbx_strand_id
1 'polypeptide(L)'
;MSAHASIPYCAVPERLVISAIRDRNGMTRADLIAFDECPSSGEITETEHGTQISFPWPRNRTMRHAVGDWLTHSGINFTVVV
;
A
#
# COMPACT_ATOMS: atom_id res chain seq x y z
N MET A 1 6.25 13.58 -11.30
CA MET A 1 6.26 13.34 -9.85
C MET A 1 4.94 12.68 -9.50
N SER A 2 4.97 11.37 -9.24
CA SER A 2 3.83 10.62 -8.73
C SER A 2 4.02 10.46 -7.23
N ALA A 3 3.01 10.86 -6.46
CA ALA A 3 3.03 10.69 -5.02
C ALA A 3 2.60 9.27 -4.63
N HIS A 4 3.12 8.78 -3.52
CA HIS A 4 2.78 7.46 -2.97
C HIS A 4 2.62 7.53 -1.45
N ALA A 5 1.69 6.74 -0.92
CA ALA A 5 1.61 6.48 0.52
C ALA A 5 2.43 5.24 0.83
N SER A 6 3.48 5.41 1.64
CA SER A 6 4.38 4.34 2.05
C SER A 6 4.09 3.92 3.48
N ILE A 7 4.04 2.61 3.68
CA ILE A 7 3.88 1.97 4.98
C ILE A 7 4.93 0.87 5.19
N PRO A 8 5.40 0.63 6.42
CA PRO A 8 6.20 -0.55 6.72
C PRO A 8 5.31 -1.79 6.67
N TYR A 9 5.79 -2.88 6.06
CA TYR A 9 5.05 -4.15 6.02
C TYR A 9 4.74 -4.68 7.44
N CYS A 10 5.67 -4.49 8.38
CA CYS A 10 5.48 -4.91 9.78
C CYS A 10 4.43 -4.11 10.54
N ALA A 11 4.01 -2.95 10.04
CA ALA A 11 2.95 -2.14 10.64
C ALA A 11 1.55 -2.55 10.14
N VAL A 12 1.46 -3.47 9.17
CA VAL A 12 0.18 -3.97 8.66
C VAL A 12 -0.42 -4.94 9.69
N PRO A 13 -1.68 -4.74 10.12
CA PRO A 13 -2.36 -5.67 11.00
C PRO A 13 -2.41 -7.09 10.42
N GLU A 14 -2.15 -8.08 11.27
CA GLU A 14 -2.08 -9.50 10.88
C GLU A 14 -3.33 -9.97 10.11
N ARG A 15 -4.53 -9.51 10.53
CA ARG A 15 -5.80 -9.81 9.84
C ARG A 15 -5.78 -9.47 8.35
N LEU A 16 -5.15 -8.35 7.97
CA LEU A 16 -5.06 -7.91 6.58
C LEU A 16 -3.97 -8.69 5.83
N VAL A 17 -2.89 -9.07 6.53
CA VAL A 17 -1.83 -9.90 5.94
C VAL A 17 -2.34 -11.28 5.57
N ILE A 18 -3.17 -11.88 6.42
CA ILE A 18 -3.72 -13.23 6.20
C ILE A 18 -4.63 -13.28 4.98
N SER A 19 -5.46 -12.25 4.77
CA SER A 19 -6.38 -12.19 3.64
C SER A 19 -5.79 -11.52 2.40
N ALA A 20 -4.57 -10.98 2.49
CA ALA A 20 -3.93 -10.31 1.38
C ALA A 20 -3.70 -11.24 0.19
N ILE A 21 -3.99 -10.73 -0.99
CA ILE A 21 -3.66 -11.38 -2.26
C ILE A 21 -2.35 -10.78 -2.74
N ARG A 22 -1.34 -11.64 -2.92
CA ARG A 22 -0.05 -11.26 -3.50
C ARG A 22 -0.01 -11.73 -4.95
N ASP A 23 0.39 -10.83 -5.83
CA ASP A 23 0.60 -11.13 -7.23
C ASP A 23 1.92 -10.55 -7.70
N ARG A 24 2.64 -11.29 -8.54
CA ARG A 24 3.88 -10.80 -9.13
C ARG A 24 3.60 -10.45 -10.57
N ASN A 25 3.64 -9.15 -10.87
CA ASN A 25 3.35 -8.67 -12.21
C ASN A 25 4.39 -9.23 -13.20
N GLY A 26 3.95 -10.11 -14.11
CA GLY A 26 4.85 -10.79 -15.05
C GLY A 26 5.56 -9.85 -16.03
N MET A 27 5.04 -8.64 -16.26
CA MET A 27 5.64 -7.66 -17.16
C MET A 27 6.66 -6.76 -16.47
N THR A 28 6.31 -6.22 -15.30
CA THR A 28 7.17 -5.25 -14.57
C THR A 28 8.05 -5.92 -13.52
N ARG A 29 7.80 -7.21 -13.22
CA ARG A 29 8.38 -7.97 -12.11
C ARG A 29 8.14 -7.38 -10.72
N ALA A 30 7.24 -6.39 -10.61
CA ALA A 30 6.84 -5.78 -9.35
C ALA A 30 6.05 -6.79 -8.51
N ASP A 31 6.38 -6.88 -7.22
CA ASP A 31 5.58 -7.63 -6.25
C ASP A 31 4.43 -6.74 -5.78
N LEU A 32 3.22 -7.12 -6.15
CA LEU A 32 1.99 -6.41 -5.80
C LEU A 32 1.29 -7.12 -4.65
N ILE A 33 0.61 -6.33 -3.83
CA ILE A 33 -0.23 -6.81 -2.75
C ILE A 33 -1.56 -6.05 -2.75
N ALA A 34 -2.65 -6.79 -2.69
CA ALA A 34 -3.99 -6.27 -2.53
C ALA A 34 -4.52 -6.68 -1.16
N PHE A 35 -4.99 -5.70 -0.39
CA PHE A 35 -5.60 -5.92 0.90
C PHE A 35 -7.12 -5.81 0.80
N ASP A 36 -7.82 -6.49 1.71
CA ASP A 36 -9.27 -6.40 1.81
C ASP A 36 -9.72 -4.95 1.97
N GLU A 37 -10.76 -4.59 1.20
CA GLU A 37 -11.39 -3.28 1.19
C GLU A 37 -10.45 -2.11 0.80
N CYS A 38 -9.20 -2.40 0.42
CA CYS A 38 -8.26 -1.39 -0.03
C CYS A 38 -8.62 -0.96 -1.46
N PRO A 39 -8.78 0.34 -1.74
CA PRO A 39 -9.19 0.82 -3.06
C PRO A 39 -8.09 0.70 -4.12
N SER A 40 -6.87 0.29 -3.77
CA SER A 40 -5.74 0.18 -4.69
C SER A 40 -4.78 -0.92 -4.22
N SER A 41 -4.09 -1.56 -5.17
CA SER A 41 -2.97 -2.44 -4.83
C SER A 41 -1.75 -1.62 -4.41
N GLY A 42 -0.99 -2.17 -3.47
CA GLY A 42 0.32 -1.67 -3.09
C GLY A 42 1.42 -2.43 -3.82
N GLU A 43 2.57 -1.80 -3.96
CA GLU A 43 3.80 -2.42 -4.43
C GLU A 43 4.72 -2.69 -3.25
N ILE A 44 5.20 -3.92 -3.12
CA ILE A 44 6.16 -4.34 -2.10
C ILE A 44 7.56 -4.00 -2.61
N THR A 45 8.32 -3.29 -1.78
CA THR A 45 9.72 -2.97 -2.04
C THR A 45 10.56 -3.38 -0.84
N GLU A 46 11.61 -4.17 -1.09
CA GLU A 46 12.64 -4.43 -0.08
C GLU A 46 13.62 -3.26 -0.04
N THR A 47 13.77 -2.67 1.13
CA THR A 47 14.73 -1.59 1.38
C THR A 47 15.76 -2.04 2.43
N GLU A 48 16.86 -1.31 2.57
CA GLU A 48 17.87 -1.58 3.61
C GLU A 48 17.29 -1.51 5.03
N HIS A 49 16.17 -0.80 5.21
CA HIS A 49 15.47 -0.63 6.48
C HIS A 49 14.31 -1.63 6.67
N GLY A 50 14.13 -2.55 5.72
CA GLY A 50 13.07 -3.58 5.74
C GLY A 50 12.08 -3.45 4.59
N THR A 51 11.04 -4.28 4.64
CA THR A 51 10.00 -4.34 3.60
C THR A 51 9.01 -3.19 3.77
N GLN A 52 8.78 -2.45 2.68
CA GLN A 52 7.79 -1.39 2.60
C GLN A 52 6.73 -1.71 1.56
N ILE A 53 5.55 -1.15 1.74
CA ILE A 53 4.45 -1.21 0.78
C ILE A 53 4.12 0.22 0.37
N SER A 54 4.12 0.48 -0.93
CA SER A 54 3.79 1.79 -1.51
C SER A 54 2.49 1.71 -2.28
N PHE A 55 1.53 2.55 -1.89
CA PHE A 55 0.26 2.71 -2.59
C PHE A 55 0.30 3.97 -3.44
N PRO A 56 -0.26 3.95 -4.67
CA PRO A 56 -0.46 5.16 -5.45
C PRO A 56 -1.23 6.21 -4.64
N TRP A 57 -0.76 7.46 -4.66
CA TRP A 57 -1.45 8.58 -4.02
C TRP A 57 -2.06 9.50 -5.10
N PRO A 58 -3.30 9.23 -5.53
CA PRO A 58 -3.87 9.89 -6.71
C PRO A 58 -4.16 11.38 -6.47
N ARG A 59 -4.07 12.16 -7.56
CA ARG A 59 -4.49 13.58 -7.55
C ARG A 59 -6.00 13.71 -7.44
N ASN A 60 -6.75 12.72 -7.91
CA ASN A 60 -8.19 12.68 -7.74
C ASN A 60 -8.53 12.66 -6.24
N ARG A 61 -9.31 13.65 -5.81
CA ARG A 61 -9.65 13.84 -4.39
C ARG A 61 -10.40 12.65 -3.80
N THR A 62 -11.36 12.09 -4.52
CA THR A 62 -12.18 10.98 -4.04
C THR A 62 -11.35 9.72 -3.82
N MET A 63 -10.52 9.35 -4.81
CA MET A 63 -9.66 8.18 -4.65
C MET A 63 -8.60 8.37 -3.57
N ARG A 64 -8.04 9.58 -3.44
CA ARG A 64 -7.06 9.88 -2.39
C ARG A 64 -7.66 9.74 -1.00
N HIS A 65 -8.87 10.26 -0.80
CA HIS A 65 -9.59 10.10 0.46
C HIS A 65 -9.90 8.64 0.73
N ALA A 66 -10.36 7.87 -0.27
CA ALA A 66 -10.60 6.44 -0.09
C ALA A 66 -9.34 5.68 0.41
N VAL A 67 -8.15 5.97 -0.15
CA VAL A 67 -6.89 5.37 0.30
C VAL A 67 -6.54 5.81 1.73
N GLY A 68 -6.62 7.12 2.00
CA GLY A 68 -6.32 7.67 3.32
C GLY A 68 -7.26 7.19 4.42
N ASP A 69 -8.56 7.10 4.12
CA ASP A 69 -9.59 6.61 5.03
C ASP A 69 -9.37 5.13 5.33
N TRP A 70 -9.04 4.31 4.33
CA TRP A 70 -8.74 2.90 4.53
C TRP A 70 -7.49 2.68 5.41
N LEU A 71 -6.41 3.43 5.15
CA LEU A 71 -5.18 3.37 5.97
C LEU A 71 -5.46 3.73 7.42
N THR A 72 -6.22 4.81 7.63
CA THR A 72 -6.58 5.32 8.96
C THR A 72 -7.52 4.36 9.69
N HIS A 73 -8.56 3.87 9.03
CA HIS A 73 -9.50 2.89 9.58
C HIS A 73 -8.79 1.59 9.98
N SER A 74 -7.80 1.17 9.19
CA SER A 74 -7.01 -0.02 9.46
C SER A 74 -6.02 0.15 10.62
N GLY A 75 -5.82 1.38 11.12
CA GLY A 75 -4.86 1.71 12.18
C GLY A 75 -3.40 1.72 11.70
N ILE A 76 -3.17 1.98 10.41
CA ILE A 76 -1.84 1.92 9.79
C ILE A 76 -1.26 3.34 9.71
N ASN A 77 -0.09 3.53 10.30
CA ASN A 77 0.67 4.77 10.11
C ASN A 77 1.28 4.79 8.70
N PHE A 78 1.09 5.90 7.99
CA PHE A 78 1.59 6.08 6.62
C PHE A 78 2.26 7.43 6.43
N THR A 79 3.19 7.47 5.49
CA THR A 79 3.84 8.71 5.04
C THR A 79 3.56 8.91 3.56
N VAL A 80 3.18 10.12 3.17
CA VAL A 80 3.02 10.47 1.75
C VAL A 80 4.32 11.08 1.23
N VAL A 81 4.89 10.47 0.21
CA VAL A 81 6.12 10.91 -0.48
C VAL A 81 5.75 11.41 -1.87
N VAL A 82 6.37 12.50 -2.36
CA VAL A 82 5.99 13.24 -3.59
C VAL A 82 7.14 13.30 -4.60
#